data_AF-A0A2D6M913-F1
#
_entry.id   AF-A0A2D6M913-F1
#
_cell.length_a   1.000
_cell.length_b   1.000
_cell.length_c   1.000
_cell.angle_alpha   90.00
_cell.angle_beta   90.00
_cell.angle_gamma   90.00
#
_symmetry.space_group_name_H-M   'P 1'
#
loop_
_entity.id
_entity.type
_entity.pdbx_description
1 polymer ?
#
loop_
_entity_poly.entity_id
_entity_poly.type
_entity_poly.pdbx_seq_one_letter_code
_entity_poly.pdbx_strand_id
1 'polypeptide(L)'
;MNNVDQGIVSPVIGIPNWWWKKKVAKFMKVNQNIHIVSIKDFCHECSRHFEMLSLFDSGDSSFRDTEYYQYQIKGKKKKAVMKKISDFKKLYINIANSECKEPPIVTQDGCRIDGSHRMAILLHIGIVKYKINVVKYDLLFSNEECCKIKSQVREYRENVYGFSE
;
A
#
# COMPACT_ATOMS: atom_id res chain seq x y z
N MET A 1 6.76 -27.06 -18.11
CA MET A 1 5.56 -26.36 -17.64
C MET A 1 5.98 -24.95 -17.25
N ASN A 2 5.65 -23.97 -18.09
CA ASN A 2 6.03 -22.58 -17.86
C ASN A 2 5.13 -21.99 -16.77
N ASN A 3 5.68 -21.76 -15.58
CA ASN A 3 5.09 -20.86 -14.60
C ASN A 3 5.18 -19.45 -15.20
N VAL A 4 4.22 -19.11 -16.05
CA VAL A 4 3.99 -17.73 -16.46
C VAL A 4 3.70 -17.00 -15.16
N ASP A 5 4.62 -16.11 -14.76
CA ASP A 5 4.37 -15.08 -13.76
C ASP A 5 2.98 -14.52 -14.05
N GLN A 6 1.96 -14.93 -13.28
CA GLN A 6 0.68 -14.20 -13.20
C GLN A 6 0.90 -12.91 -12.38
N GLY A 7 2.07 -12.31 -12.60
CA GLY A 7 2.69 -11.27 -11.84
C GLY A 7 1.84 -10.03 -11.99
N ILE A 8 1.61 -9.41 -10.83
CA ILE A 8 1.01 -8.10 -10.70
C ILE A 8 1.53 -7.20 -11.84
N VAL A 9 0.63 -6.68 -12.67
CA VAL A 9 1.02 -5.81 -13.78
C VAL A 9 1.50 -4.48 -13.19
N SER A 10 2.81 -4.24 -13.35
CA SER A 10 3.58 -3.00 -13.08
C SER A 10 2.80 -1.70 -13.28
N PRO A 11 3.05 -0.57 -12.59
CA PRO A 11 3.43 -0.31 -11.18
C PRO A 11 2.23 -0.22 -10.20
N VAL A 12 2.49 -0.37 -8.91
CA VAL A 12 1.40 -0.37 -7.91
C VAL A 12 0.98 1.03 -7.46
N ILE A 13 -0.32 1.34 -7.61
CA ILE A 13 -0.89 2.66 -7.33
C ILE A 13 -1.78 2.68 -6.08
N GLY A 14 -1.80 3.82 -5.39
CA GLY A 14 -2.67 4.04 -4.24
C GLY A 14 -3.93 4.81 -4.61
N ILE A 15 -5.09 4.15 -4.67
CA ILE A 15 -6.36 4.87 -4.95
C ILE A 15 -7.08 5.24 -3.63
N PRO A 16 -7.48 6.51 -3.41
CA PRO A 16 -8.11 6.94 -2.17
C PRO A 16 -9.58 6.50 -2.05
N ASN A 17 -9.94 5.96 -0.88
CA ASN A 17 -11.30 5.89 -0.31
C ASN A 17 -12.46 5.37 -1.19
N TRP A 18 -12.20 4.50 -2.16
CA TRP A 18 -13.29 3.89 -2.93
C TRP A 18 -14.05 2.80 -2.16
N TRP A 19 -15.35 2.70 -2.45
CA TRP A 19 -16.30 1.86 -1.74
C TRP A 19 -15.89 0.37 -1.72
N TRP A 20 -15.36 -0.12 -2.84
CA TRP A 20 -15.02 -1.53 -3.04
C TRP A 20 -13.74 -1.95 -2.28
N LYS A 21 -12.84 -1.02 -1.92
CA LYS A 21 -11.59 -1.35 -1.20
C LYS A 21 -11.85 -1.98 0.16
N LYS A 22 -12.88 -1.52 0.88
CA LYS A 22 -13.28 -2.10 2.18
C LYS A 22 -13.79 -3.53 2.02
N LYS A 23 -14.58 -3.79 0.97
CA LYS A 23 -15.10 -5.13 0.66
C LYS A 23 -13.94 -6.09 0.38
N VAL A 24 -13.00 -5.67 -0.47
CA VAL A 24 -11.77 -6.42 -0.77
C VAL A 24 -10.96 -6.70 0.49
N ALA A 25 -10.65 -5.68 1.29
CA ALA A 25 -9.86 -5.85 2.52
C ALA A 25 -10.50 -6.84 3.50
N LYS A 26 -11.84 -6.83 3.64
CA LYS A 26 -12.56 -7.79 4.48
C LYS A 26 -12.49 -9.21 3.91
N PHE A 27 -12.67 -9.38 2.61
CA PHE A 27 -12.61 -10.67 1.94
C PHE A 27 -11.22 -11.33 2.06
N MET A 28 -10.16 -10.54 1.84
CA MET A 28 -8.77 -11.02 1.84
C MET A 28 -8.23 -11.37 3.24
N LYS A 29 -8.93 -11.00 4.32
CA LYS A 29 -8.63 -11.49 5.67
C LYS A 29 -8.91 -12.98 5.84
N VAL A 30 -9.83 -13.52 5.05
CA VAL A 30 -10.26 -14.93 5.12
C VAL A 30 -9.70 -15.73 3.93
N ASN A 31 -9.69 -15.14 2.74
CA ASN A 31 -9.29 -15.81 1.50
C ASN A 31 -7.93 -15.27 1.05
N GLN A 32 -6.85 -15.82 1.62
CA GLN A 32 -5.50 -15.39 1.28
C GLN A 32 -5.02 -16.04 -0.01
N ASN A 33 -4.45 -15.23 -0.90
CA ASN A 33 -3.78 -15.65 -2.11
C ASN A 33 -2.40 -14.98 -2.12
N ILE A 34 -1.43 -15.62 -1.46
CA ILE A 34 -0.13 -15.03 -1.15
C ILE A 34 0.89 -15.34 -2.26
N HIS A 35 1.53 -14.29 -2.76
CA HIS A 35 2.60 -14.35 -3.75
C HIS A 35 3.85 -13.66 -3.20
N ILE A 36 5.04 -14.18 -3.50
CA ILE A 36 6.30 -13.49 -3.19
C ILE A 36 6.68 -12.66 -4.41
N VAL A 37 6.62 -11.33 -4.30
CA VAL A 37 6.86 -10.41 -5.41
C VAL A 37 7.94 -9.39 -5.05
N SER A 38 8.58 -8.80 -6.07
CA SER A 38 9.42 -7.62 -5.90
C SER A 38 8.54 -6.48 -5.39
N ILE A 39 8.93 -5.81 -4.29
CA ILE A 39 8.18 -4.67 -3.76
C ILE A 39 8.81 -3.32 -4.11
N LYS A 40 9.94 -3.31 -4.84
CA LYS A 40 10.62 -2.06 -5.27
C LYS A 40 9.70 -1.17 -6.12
N ASP A 41 8.84 -1.78 -6.93
CA ASP A 41 7.96 -1.09 -7.87
C ASP A 41 6.63 -0.61 -7.23
N PHE A 42 6.49 -0.75 -5.90
CA PHE A 42 5.22 -0.57 -5.19
C PHE A 42 5.11 0.75 -4.41
N CYS A 43 6.18 1.54 -4.40
CA CYS A 43 6.39 2.61 -3.42
C CYS A 43 6.50 4.01 -4.02
N HIS A 44 5.86 4.29 -5.17
CA HIS A 44 5.94 5.62 -5.78
C HIS A 44 5.37 6.75 -4.88
N GLU A 45 4.44 6.43 -3.97
CA GLU A 45 3.92 7.36 -2.94
C GLU A 45 4.74 7.35 -1.62
N CYS A 46 5.83 6.59 -1.56
CA CYS A 46 6.54 6.32 -0.31
C CYS A 46 7.58 7.38 0.08
N SER A 47 7.90 8.37 -0.74
CA SER A 47 8.89 9.41 -0.37
C SER A 47 8.55 10.06 0.98
N ARG A 48 7.28 10.41 1.20
CA ARG A 48 6.79 10.94 2.49
C ARG A 48 6.87 9.92 3.65
N HIS A 49 6.73 8.63 3.36
CA HIS A 49 6.90 7.60 4.38
C HIS A 49 8.37 7.40 4.73
N PHE A 50 9.28 7.42 3.76
CA PHE A 50 10.71 7.29 3.97
C PHE A 50 11.27 8.43 4.82
N GLU A 51 10.83 9.68 4.60
CA GLU A 51 11.17 10.80 5.47
C GLU A 51 10.83 10.51 6.94
N MET A 52 9.61 10.03 7.20
CA MET A 52 9.19 9.63 8.55
C MET A 52 9.99 8.46 9.12
N LEU A 53 10.35 7.48 8.31
CA LEU A 53 11.13 6.32 8.73
C LEU A 53 12.56 6.71 9.11
N SER A 54 13.19 7.60 8.36
CA SER A 54 14.49 8.18 8.72
C SER A 54 14.47 8.91 10.07
N LEU A 55 13.39 9.64 10.38
CA LEU A 55 13.22 10.25 11.72
C LEU A 55 13.02 9.20 12.81
N PHE A 56 12.36 8.07 12.51
CA PHE A 56 12.21 6.99 13.48
C PHE A 56 13.55 6.33 13.82
N ASP A 57 14.46 6.21 12.84
CA ASP A 57 15.81 5.69 13.04
C ASP A 57 16.68 6.60 13.90
N SER A 58 16.65 7.91 13.62
CA SER A 58 17.45 8.89 14.36
C SER A 58 16.89 9.21 15.75
N GLY A 59 15.67 8.76 16.05
CA GLY A 59 14.94 9.14 17.26
C GLY A 59 14.44 10.59 17.25
N ASP A 60 14.54 11.28 16.11
CA ASP A 60 14.12 12.66 15.94
C ASP A 60 12.58 12.78 16.05
N SER A 61 12.13 13.81 16.78
CA SER A 61 10.73 14.11 17.04
C SER A 61 10.20 15.29 16.22
N SER A 62 10.99 15.81 15.28
CA SER A 62 10.65 16.92 14.37
C SER A 62 9.69 16.49 13.26
N PHE A 63 8.86 15.48 13.49
CA PHE A 63 7.89 14.97 12.52
C PHE A 63 6.88 16.03 12.06
N ARG A 64 6.71 17.13 12.79
CA ARG A 64 5.80 18.23 12.43
C ARG A 64 6.26 18.99 11.18
N ASP A 65 7.55 18.94 10.88
CA ASP A 65 8.14 19.67 9.77
C ASP A 65 8.15 18.84 8.48
N THR A 66 7.81 17.55 8.58
CA THR A 66 7.77 16.61 7.45
C THR A 66 6.64 16.92 6.46
N GLU A 67 6.90 16.63 5.18
CA GLU A 67 5.86 16.67 4.15
C GLU A 67 4.70 15.73 4.49
N TYR A 68 5.01 14.59 5.13
CA TYR A 68 4.00 13.64 5.58
C TYR A 68 3.01 14.27 6.56
N TYR A 69 3.51 14.95 7.60
CA TYR A 69 2.65 15.60 8.58
C TYR A 69 1.83 16.72 7.94
N GLN A 70 2.48 17.58 7.16
CA GLN A 70 1.82 18.69 6.46
C GLN A 70 0.72 18.19 5.51
N TYR A 71 0.94 17.08 4.81
CA TYR A 71 -0.08 16.44 3.98
C TYR A 71 -1.24 15.86 4.81
N GLN A 72 -0.97 15.17 5.93
CA GLN A 72 -2.04 14.56 6.74
C GLN A 72 -2.93 15.60 7.42
N ILE A 73 -2.40 16.74 7.89
CA ILE A 73 -3.19 17.78 8.56
C ILE A 73 -4.14 18.52 7.61
N LYS A 74 -3.87 18.53 6.30
CA LYS A 74 -4.80 19.09 5.30
C LYS A 74 -6.14 18.37 5.26
N GLY A 75 -6.17 17.07 5.59
CA GLY A 75 -7.38 16.25 5.55
C GLY A 75 -7.83 15.68 6.90
N LYS A 76 -7.11 15.93 7.99
CA LYS A 76 -7.36 15.30 9.30
C LYS A 76 -7.08 16.24 10.46
N LYS A 77 -7.85 16.08 11.54
CA LYS A 77 -7.59 16.76 12.82
C LYS A 77 -6.20 16.38 13.35
N LYS A 78 -5.47 17.35 13.92
CA LYS A 78 -4.13 17.18 14.50
C LYS A 78 -4.01 15.96 15.42
N LYS A 79 -4.98 15.74 16.33
CA LYS A 79 -5.02 14.57 17.22
C LYS A 79 -5.02 13.23 16.46
N ALA A 80 -5.76 13.15 15.35
CA ALA A 80 -5.81 11.94 14.51
C ALA A 80 -4.49 11.73 13.75
N VAL A 81 -3.84 12.81 13.30
CA VAL A 81 -2.51 12.75 12.67
C VAL A 81 -1.45 12.26 13.65
N MET A 82 -1.41 12.82 14.86
CA MET A 82 -0.50 12.38 15.93
C MET A 82 -0.68 10.91 16.27
N LYS A 83 -1.94 10.46 16.42
CA LYS A 83 -2.24 9.04 16.63
C LYS A 83 -1.70 8.19 15.47
N LYS A 84 -1.94 8.62 14.22
CA LYS A 84 -1.45 7.91 13.03
C LYS A 84 0.08 7.81 12.98
N ILE A 85 0.80 8.86 13.37
CA ILE A 85 2.28 8.83 13.45
C ILE A 85 2.74 7.87 14.55
N SER A 86 2.11 7.91 15.72
CA SER A 86 2.42 6.98 16.82
C SER A 86 2.18 5.52 16.41
N ASP A 87 1.04 5.24 15.77
CA ASP A 87 0.72 3.90 15.25
C ASP A 87 1.73 3.47 14.17
N PHE A 88 2.18 4.39 13.31
CA PHE A 88 3.21 4.11 12.31
C PHE A 88 4.56 3.78 12.93
N LYS A 89 5.00 4.51 13.96
CA LYS A 89 6.23 4.19 14.70
C LYS A 89 6.17 2.84 15.38
N LYS A 90 5.02 2.48 16.00
CA LYS A 90 4.80 1.15 16.58
C LYS A 90 4.87 0.05 15.52
N LEU A 91 4.25 0.27 14.37
CA LEU A 91 4.30 -0.66 13.24
C LEU A 91 5.73 -0.84 12.73
N TYR A 92 6.50 0.26 12.63
CA TYR A 92 7.91 0.23 12.25
C TYR A 92 8.73 -0.65 13.21
N ILE A 93 8.67 -0.37 14.52
CA ILE A 93 9.39 -1.14 15.55
C ILE A 93 9.00 -2.63 15.48
N ASN A 94 7.71 -2.93 15.28
CA ASN A 94 7.26 -4.31 15.18
C ASN A 94 7.83 -5.02 13.96
N ILE A 95 7.83 -4.39 12.77
CA ILE A 95 8.33 -5.02 11.54
C ILE A 95 9.87 -5.07 11.52
N ALA A 96 10.55 -4.09 12.13
CA ALA A 96 12.00 -4.11 12.25
C ALA A 96 12.50 -5.24 13.16
N ASN A 97 11.75 -5.55 14.23
CA ASN A 97 12.13 -6.58 15.21
C ASN A 97 11.50 -7.96 14.95
N SER A 98 10.51 -8.06 14.07
CA SER A 98 9.75 -9.31 13.82
C SER A 98 9.17 -9.35 12.41
N GLU A 99 8.73 -10.51 11.94
CA GLU A 99 8.10 -10.61 10.62
C GLU A 99 6.79 -9.80 10.55
N CYS A 100 6.54 -9.16 9.40
CA CYS A 100 5.27 -8.49 9.17
C CYS A 100 4.13 -9.51 9.05
N LYS A 101 3.37 -9.68 10.15
CA LYS A 101 2.33 -10.69 10.33
C LYS A 101 1.24 -10.70 9.25
N GLU A 102 0.89 -9.52 8.75
CA GLU A 102 -0.18 -9.36 7.77
C GLU A 102 0.41 -8.81 6.46
N PRO A 103 0.35 -9.59 5.36
CA PRO A 103 0.86 -9.14 4.09
C PRO A 103 0.03 -7.95 3.54
N PRO A 104 0.67 -6.99 2.83
CA PRO A 104 -0.03 -5.97 2.05
C PRO A 104 -1.00 -6.59 1.04
N ILE A 105 -2.06 -5.86 0.68
CA ILE A 105 -3.10 -6.34 -0.24
C ILE A 105 -3.06 -5.50 -1.51
N VAL A 106 -2.96 -6.17 -2.65
CA VAL A 106 -2.85 -5.57 -3.98
C VAL A 106 -3.73 -6.34 -4.96
N THR A 107 -4.37 -5.65 -5.90
CA THR A 107 -5.12 -6.30 -6.98
C THR A 107 -4.19 -6.77 -8.09
N GLN A 108 -4.64 -7.70 -8.93
CA GLN A 108 -3.81 -8.22 -10.01
C GLN A 108 -3.32 -7.15 -11.00
N ASP A 109 -4.07 -6.06 -11.19
CA ASP A 109 -3.72 -4.88 -12.01
C ASP A 109 -2.92 -3.81 -11.24
N GLY A 110 -2.42 -4.14 -10.04
CA GLY A 110 -1.53 -3.26 -9.29
C GLY A 110 -2.23 -2.14 -8.51
N CYS A 111 -3.54 -2.18 -8.27
CA CYS A 111 -4.13 -1.27 -7.29
C CYS A 111 -3.82 -1.74 -5.85
N ARG A 112 -3.13 -0.88 -5.08
CA ARG A 112 -2.90 -1.08 -3.65
C ARG A 112 -4.18 -0.90 -2.85
N ILE A 113 -4.61 -1.96 -2.19
CA ILE A 113 -5.78 -1.97 -1.32
C ILE A 113 -5.41 -1.55 0.09
N ASP A 114 -4.34 -2.15 0.62
CA ASP A 114 -3.85 -1.93 1.97
C ASP A 114 -2.34 -2.17 2.09
N GLY A 115 -1.73 -1.61 3.14
CA GLY A 115 -0.34 -1.90 3.51
C GLY A 115 0.70 -0.91 3.00
N SER A 116 0.32 0.34 2.70
CA SER A 116 1.29 1.38 2.28
C SER A 116 2.42 1.59 3.29
N HIS A 117 2.10 1.69 4.59
CA HIS A 117 3.10 1.79 5.66
C HIS A 117 3.98 0.54 5.75
N ARG A 118 3.37 -0.65 5.65
CA ARG A 118 4.11 -1.93 5.70
C ARG A 118 5.12 -2.03 4.58
N MET A 119 4.71 -1.72 3.35
CA MET A 119 5.63 -1.76 2.20
C MET A 119 6.75 -0.74 2.30
N ALA A 120 6.45 0.49 2.77
CA ALA A 120 7.50 1.49 3.02
C ALA A 120 8.50 1.01 4.06
N ILE A 121 8.03 0.45 5.18
CA ILE A 121 8.90 -0.11 6.23
C ILE A 121 9.76 -1.25 5.69
N LEU A 122 9.16 -2.23 5.00
CA LEU A 122 9.87 -3.38 4.45
C LEU A 122 11.02 -2.94 3.52
N LEU A 123 10.74 -2.01 2.61
CA LEU A 123 11.77 -1.45 1.73
C LEU A 123 12.85 -0.68 2.50
N HIS A 124 12.45 0.11 3.50
CA HIS A 124 13.37 0.90 4.33
C HIS A 124 14.37 0.03 5.07
N ILE A 125 13.95 -1.13 5.57
CA ILE A 125 14.84 -2.10 6.22
C ILE A 125 15.55 -3.06 5.25
N GLY A 126 15.51 -2.76 3.93
CA GLY A 126 16.26 -3.50 2.91
C GLY A 126 15.56 -4.75 2.35
N ILE A 127 14.29 -5.00 2.69
CA ILE A 127 13.53 -6.13 2.13
C ILE A 127 13.00 -5.73 0.76
N VAL A 128 13.45 -6.44 -0.27
CA VAL A 128 13.12 -6.14 -1.68
C VAL A 128 12.11 -7.10 -2.30
N LYS A 129 11.92 -8.28 -1.70
CA LYS A 129 10.88 -9.24 -2.06
C LYS A 129 10.08 -9.59 -0.82
N TYR A 130 8.75 -9.58 -0.91
CA TYR A 130 7.90 -9.89 0.23
C TYR A 130 6.60 -10.60 -0.17
N LYS A 131 5.97 -11.23 0.81
CA LYS A 131 4.64 -11.84 0.70
C LYS A 131 3.58 -10.75 0.49
N ILE A 132 2.87 -10.78 -0.63
CA ILE A 132 1.77 -9.89 -0.97
C ILE A 132 0.51 -10.72 -1.19
N ASN A 133 -0.61 -10.25 -0.67
CA ASN A 133 -1.91 -10.87 -0.85
C ASN A 133 -2.58 -10.31 -2.11
N VAL A 134 -2.63 -11.11 -3.18
CA VAL A 134 -3.08 -10.68 -4.51
C VAL A 134 -4.54 -11.05 -4.72
N VAL A 135 -5.37 -10.06 -5.06
CA VAL A 135 -6.80 -10.27 -5.30
C VAL A 135 -7.16 -10.09 -6.78
N LYS A 136 -8.05 -10.96 -7.27
CA LYS A 136 -8.74 -10.77 -8.55
C LYS A 136 -10.16 -10.26 -8.29
N TYR A 137 -10.61 -9.26 -9.05
CA TYR A 137 -11.91 -8.62 -8.82
C TYR A 137 -13.10 -9.56 -9.02
N ASP A 138 -12.99 -10.46 -9.98
CA ASP A 138 -13.99 -11.48 -10.34
C ASP A 138 -14.32 -12.45 -9.20
N LEU A 139 -13.44 -12.58 -8.20
CA LEU A 139 -13.70 -13.34 -6.98
C LEU A 139 -14.75 -12.69 -6.05
N LEU A 140 -15.03 -11.39 -6.23
CA LEU A 140 -15.81 -10.61 -5.26
C LEU A 140 -16.91 -9.73 -5.88
N PHE A 141 -16.83 -9.47 -7.18
CA PHE A 141 -17.67 -8.51 -7.88
C PHE A 141 -18.24 -9.14 -9.15
N SER A 142 -19.42 -8.68 -9.57
CA SER A 142 -19.99 -9.07 -10.86
C SER A 142 -19.11 -8.59 -12.01
N ASN A 143 -19.32 -9.14 -13.21
CA ASN A 143 -18.59 -8.68 -14.41
C ASN A 143 -18.77 -7.18 -14.66
N GLU A 144 -19.99 -6.66 -14.48
CA GLU A 144 -20.28 -5.23 -14.64
C GLU A 144 -19.52 -4.38 -13.61
N GLU A 145 -19.51 -4.80 -12.35
CA GLU A 145 -18.75 -4.13 -11.28
C GLU A 145 -17.24 -4.17 -11.55
N CYS A 146 -16.72 -5.31 -11.99
CA CYS A 146 -15.31 -5.47 -12.36
C CYS A 146 -14.91 -4.50 -13.47
N CYS A 147 -15.73 -4.37 -14.52
CA CYS A 147 -15.49 -3.41 -15.61
C CYS A 147 -15.44 -1.97 -15.10
N LYS A 148 -16.39 -1.58 -14.24
CA LYS A 148 -16.40 -0.26 -13.60
C LYS A 148 -15.13 -0.03 -12.80
N ILE A 149 -14.78 -0.95 -11.89
CA ILE A 149 -13.59 -0.83 -11.04
C ILE A 149 -12.32 -0.68 -11.88
N LYS A 150 -12.12 -1.55 -12.88
CA LYS A 150 -10.95 -1.51 -13.76
C LYS A 150 -10.85 -0.20 -14.55
N SER A 151 -11.96 0.32 -15.08
CA SER A 151 -11.96 1.64 -15.75
C SER A 151 -11.50 2.73 -14.81
N GLN A 152 -12.05 2.73 -13.59
CA GLN A 152 -11.68 3.74 -12.62
C GLN A 152 -10.19 3.61 -12.21
N VAL A 153 -9.68 2.40 -11.98
CA VAL A 153 -8.26 2.17 -11.67
C VAL A 153 -7.37 2.72 -12.80
N ARG A 154 -7.70 2.40 -14.05
CA ARG A 154 -7.02 2.91 -15.24
C ARG A 154 -7.04 4.44 -15.31
N GLU A 155 -8.20 5.06 -15.17
CA GLU A 155 -8.35 6.53 -15.18
C GLU A 155 -7.48 7.19 -14.10
N TYR A 156 -7.40 6.61 -12.90
CA TYR A 156 -6.55 7.15 -11.84
C TYR A 156 -5.06 7.00 -12.16
N ARG A 157 -4.70 5.86 -12.78
CA ARG A 157 -3.35 5.55 -13.23
C ARG A 157 -2.82 6.56 -14.24
N GLU A 158 -3.63 6.85 -15.25
CA GLU A 158 -3.33 7.80 -16.31
C GLU A 158 -3.32 9.24 -15.76
N ASN A 159 -4.41 9.66 -15.11
CA ASN A 159 -4.60 11.07 -14.79
C ASN A 159 -3.84 11.56 -13.55
N VAL A 160 -3.50 10.66 -12.61
CA VAL A 160 -2.83 11.04 -11.35
C VAL A 160 -1.37 10.63 -11.34
N TYR A 161 -1.03 9.48 -11.93
CA TYR A 161 0.35 8.98 -11.94
C TYR A 161 1.03 9.11 -13.30
N GLY A 162 0.32 9.50 -14.36
CA GLY A 162 0.91 9.68 -15.69
C GLY A 162 1.37 8.38 -16.34
N PHE A 163 0.88 7.22 -15.88
CA PHE A 163 1.19 5.94 -16.49
C PHE A 163 0.28 5.77 -17.72
N SER A 164 0.87 5.87 -18.91
CA SER A 164 0.23 5.47 -20.16
C SER A 164 0.64 4.03 -20.49
N GLU A 165 -0.29 3.10 -20.36
CA GLU A 165 -0.19 1.75 -20.93
C GLU A 165 -1.05 1.66 -22.21
#